data_AF-A0A662HT56-F1
#
_entry.id   AF-A0A662HT56-F1
#
_cell.length_a   1.000
_cell.length_b   1.000
_cell.length_c   1.000
_cell.angle_alpha   90.00
_cell.angle_beta   90.00
_cell.angle_gamma   90.00
#
_symmetry.space_group_name_H-M   'P 1'
#
loop_
_entity.id
_entity.type
_entity.pdbx_description
1 polymer ?
#
loop_
_entity_poly.entity_id
_entity_poly.type
_entity_poly.pdbx_seq_one_letter_code
_entity_poly.pdbx_strand_id
1 'polypeptide(L)' 'LYRKLGERKEVYIRKTGARVYVRNVGMSLRTARELLNVFTHFGGYPEPVRVANLIARAVLRLNY' A
#
# COMPACT_ATOMS: atom_id res chain seq x y z
N LEU A 1 9.15 -10.21 -13.94
CA LEU A 1 7.78 -10.04 -13.40
C LEU A 1 7.25 -8.60 -13.50
N TYR A 2 8.03 -7.59 -13.05
CA TYR A 2 7.56 -6.20 -12.89
C TYR A 2 7.01 -5.49 -14.14
N ARG A 3 7.52 -5.80 -15.35
CA ARG A 3 7.05 -5.16 -16.60
C ARG A 3 5.59 -5.52 -16.96
N LYS A 4 5.06 -6.62 -16.42
CA LYS A 4 3.68 -7.09 -16.70
C LYS A 4 2.61 -6.41 -15.84
N LEU A 5 3.00 -5.66 -14.81
CA LEU A 5 2.07 -5.06 -13.83
C LEU A 5 1.45 -3.72 -14.29
N GLY A 6 1.72 -3.32 -15.54
CA GLY A 6 1.25 -2.06 -16.10
C GLY A 6 1.93 -0.83 -15.51
N GLU A 7 1.38 0.33 -15.87
CA GLU A 7 1.88 1.64 -15.46
C GLU A 7 1.55 1.94 -14.01
N ARG A 8 2.43 2.72 -13.37
CA ARG A 8 2.14 3.30 -12.05
C ARG A 8 1.16 4.44 -12.23
N LYS A 9 0.07 4.41 -11.48
CA LYS A 9 -0.91 5.49 -11.45
C LYS A 9 -0.86 6.18 -10.10
N GLU A 10 -0.85 7.50 -10.14
CA GLU A 10 -0.92 8.29 -8.92
C GLU A 10 -2.34 8.28 -8.36
N VAL A 11 -2.44 8.16 -7.03
CA VAL A 11 -3.69 8.12 -6.30
C VAL A 11 -3.56 9.01 -5.06
N TYR A 12 -4.60 9.79 -4.81
CA TYR A 12 -4.74 10.60 -3.61
C TYR A 12 -5.52 9.85 -2.52
N ILE A 13 -4.97 9.84 -1.31
CA ILE A 13 -5.59 9.26 -0.11
C ILE A 13 -6.23 10.40 0.69
N ARG A 14 -7.56 10.41 0.73
CA ARG A 14 -8.36 11.53 1.26
C ARG A 14 -8.14 11.73 2.76
N LYS A 15 -8.03 10.64 3.53
CA LYS A 15 -7.89 10.72 4.99
C LYS A 15 -6.56 11.31 5.43
N THR A 16 -5.49 11.07 4.67
CA THR A 16 -4.12 11.44 5.07
C THR A 16 -3.55 12.59 4.27
N GLY A 17 -4.16 12.94 3.14
CA GLY A 17 -3.62 13.93 2.19
C GLY A 17 -2.46 13.39 1.35
N ALA A 18 -2.09 12.12 1.48
CA ALA A 18 -0.94 11.55 0.78
C ALA A 18 -1.22 11.31 -0.71
N ARG A 19 -0.20 11.55 -1.56
CA ARG A 19 -0.16 11.11 -2.96
C ARG A 19 0.74 9.90 -3.06
N VAL A 20 0.21 8.79 -3.56
CA VAL A 20 0.92 7.51 -3.66
C VAL A 20 0.83 6.96 -5.07
N TYR A 21 1.85 6.21 -5.49
CA TYR A 21 1.86 5.54 -6.79
C TYR A 21 1.53 4.08 -6.62
N VAL A 22 0.48 3.63 -7.31
CA VAL A 22 0.02 2.23 -7.24
C VAL A 22 0.04 1.55 -8.59
N ARG A 23 0.18 0.23 -8.55
CA ARG A 23 -0.17 -0.68 -9.63
C ARG A 23 -1.25 -1.61 -9.09
N ASN A 24 -2.31 -1.81 -9.86
CA ASN A 24 -3.45 -2.64 -9.50
C ASN A 24 -3.56 -3.82 -10.47
N VAL A 25 -3.76 -5.01 -9.92
CA VAL A 25 -3.94 -6.25 -10.69
C VAL A 25 -5.24 -6.88 -10.25
N GLY A 26 -6.06 -7.32 -11.20
CA GLY A 26 -7.34 -7.97 -10.89
C GLY A 26 -8.42 -7.04 -10.33
N MET A 27 -8.21 -5.72 -10.34
CA MET A 27 -9.22 -4.74 -9.90
C MET A 27 -9.06 -3.39 -10.60
N SER A 28 -10.11 -2.57 -10.59
CA SER A 28 -10.06 -1.21 -11.14
C SER A 28 -9.22 -0.25 -10.28
N LEU A 29 -8.75 0.86 -10.87
CA LEU A 29 -8.01 1.89 -10.11
C LEU A 29 -8.88 2.52 -9.03
N ARG A 30 -10.19 2.66 -9.31
CA ARG A 30 -11.18 3.16 -8.35
C ARG A 30 -11.26 2.26 -7.13
N THR A 31 -11.40 0.95 -7.34
CA THR A 31 -11.45 -0.04 -6.25
C THR A 31 -10.17 -0.02 -5.43
N ALA A 32 -9.01 0.03 -6.10
CA ALA A 32 -7.72 0.16 -5.41
C ALA A 32 -7.65 1.44 -4.55
N ARG A 33 -8.10 2.58 -5.07
CA ARG A 33 -8.19 3.84 -4.32
C ARG A 33 -9.13 3.74 -3.12
N GLU A 34 -10.30 3.11 -3.27
CA GLU A 34 -11.25 2.93 -2.17
C GLU A 34 -10.62 2.06 -1.07
N LEU A 35 -9.96 0.95 -1.41
CA LEU A 35 -9.23 0.12 -0.46
C LEU A 35 -8.13 0.91 0.27
N LEU A 36 -7.33 1.70 -0.45
CA LEU A 36 -6.33 2.58 0.19
C LEU A 36 -6.97 3.57 1.15
N ASN A 37 -8.12 4.16 0.81
CA ASN A 37 -8.82 5.08 1.70
C ASN A 37 -9.42 4.38 2.92
N VAL A 38 -9.81 3.10 2.79
CA VAL A 38 -10.27 2.30 3.94
C VAL A 38 -9.11 2.02 4.89
N PHE A 39 -8.00 1.50 4.37
CA PHE A 39 -6.89 0.94 5.16
C PHE A 39 -5.71 1.87 5.41
N THR A 40 -5.74 3.12 4.91
CA THR A 40 -4.66 4.11 5.14
C THR A 40 -5.20 5.29 5.94
N HIS A 41 -5.03 5.21 7.26
CA HIS A 41 -5.44 6.20 8.23
C HIS A 41 -4.30 7.18 8.55
N PHE A 42 -3.04 6.81 8.34
CA PHE A 42 -1.87 7.68 8.56
C PHE A 42 -0.77 7.49 7.52
N GLY A 43 -0.27 8.60 6.97
CA GLY A 43 0.79 8.61 5.96
C GLY A 43 0.35 8.05 4.61
N GLY A 44 1.27 7.39 3.90
CA GLY A 44 1.03 6.81 2.56
C GLY A 44 1.10 5.28 2.48
N TYR A 45 1.19 4.60 3.63
CA TYR A 45 1.28 3.14 3.69
C TYR A 45 0.09 2.57 4.45
N PRO A 46 -0.67 1.62 3.86
CA PRO A 46 -1.79 0.98 4.54
C PRO A 46 -1.37 0.32 5.86
N GLU A 47 -2.22 0.42 6.88
CA GLU A 47 -1.96 -0.11 8.22
C GLU A 47 -1.68 -1.62 8.22
N PRO A 48 -2.38 -2.47 7.46
CA PRO A 48 -2.06 -3.89 7.40
C PRO A 48 -0.62 -4.14 6.94
N VAL A 49 -0.14 -3.37 5.96
CA VAL A 49 1.23 -3.48 5.44
C VAL A 49 2.24 -2.95 6.46
N ARG A 50 1.91 -1.87 7.18
CA ARG A 50 2.75 -1.35 8.26
C ARG A 50 2.92 -2.38 9.39
N VAL A 51 1.83 -3.01 9.81
CA VAL A 51 1.85 -4.04 10.87
C VAL A 51 2.66 -5.26 10.40
N ALA A 52 2.43 -5.73 9.18
CA ALA A 52 3.21 -6.84 8.61
C ALA A 52 4.72 -6.53 8.58
N ASN A 53 5.10 -5.31 8.18
CA ASN A 53 6.50 -4.89 8.17
C ASN A 53 7.10 -4.80 9.58
N LEU A 54 6.34 -4.32 10.57
CA LEU A 54 6.78 -4.28 11.98
C LEU A 54 7.06 -5.69 12.50
N ILE A 55 6.14 -6.64 12.27
CA ILE A 55 6.29 -8.04 12.67
C ILE A 55 7.48 -8.67 11.95
N ALA A 56 7.60 -8.49 10.63
CA ALA A 56 8.71 -9.03 9.86
C ALA A 56 10.06 -8.53 10.39
N ARG A 57 10.16 -7.24 10.73
CA ARG A 57 11.36 -6.66 11.34
C ARG A 57 11.66 -7.22 12.73
N ALA A 58 10.64 -7.49 13.54
CA ALA A 58 10.83 -8.13 14.84
C ALA A 58 11.36 -9.56 14.68
N VAL A 59 10.74 -10.37 13.81
CA VAL A 59 11.18 -11.74 13.52
C VAL A 59 12.62 -11.76 12.97
N LEU A 60 12.94 -10.86 12.04
CA LEU A 60 14.30 -10.76 11.49
C LEU A 60 15.34 -10.40 12.55
N ARG A 61 14.97 -9.70 13.63
CA ARG A 61 15.89 -9.40 14.74
C ARG A 61 16.03 -10.54 15.73
N LEU A 62 15.04 -11.42 15.83
CA LEU A 62 15.07 -12.59 16.72
C LEU A 62 15.86 -13.77 16.12
N ASN A 63 16.00 -13.81 14.78
CA ASN A 63 16.70 -14.88 14.07
C ASN A 63 18.21 -14.61 13.84
N TYR A 64 18.84 -13.74 14.65
CA TYR A 64 20.30 -13.54 14.72
C TYR A 64 20.78 -13.60 16.17
#